data_AF-A0A7C8ZTC1-F1
#
_entry.id   AF-A0A7C8ZTC1-F1
#
_cell.length_a   1.000
_cell.length_b   1.000
_cell.length_c   1.000
_cell.angle_alpha   90.00
_cell.angle_beta   90.00
_cell.angle_gamma   90.00
#
_symmetry.space_group_name_H-M   'P 1'
#
loop_
_entity.id
_entity.type
_entity.pdbx_description
1 polymer ?
#
loop_
_entity_poly.entity_id
_entity_poly.type
_entity_poly.pdbx_seq_one_letter_code
_entity_poly.pdbx_strand_id
1 'polypeptide(L)'
;MAFPISTPLLVTLLLPLLLLLLGAEHQLVQSRLTKEILSTSFGSSSSYSNLDQGTNWAVLVAGSRGYGNYRHQADVCHAYQVLKRGGLKDENIIVFMYDDIAFNEENPKKGTIINSPQGQNVYKGVPKDYTGDDLTTNNLVAAILGNKTAITGGSGKVVNSGSNDHIFIYYSDHGSPGVLTMPGDDDDLYAKDFIKTLKTKHESGTYKSMAIYVEACEAGSIFEGLLP
;
A
#
# COMPACT_ATOMS: atom_id res chain seq x y z
N MET A 1 -59.30 26.24 31.95
CA MET A 1 -58.00 25.74 32.45
C MET A 1 -57.40 24.88 31.35
N ALA A 2 -56.43 25.42 30.60
CA ALA A 2 -55.71 24.70 29.55
C ALA A 2 -54.28 24.45 30.05
N PHE A 3 -53.88 23.19 30.14
CA PHE A 3 -52.52 22.80 30.49
C PHE A 3 -51.61 22.93 29.25
N PRO A 4 -50.42 23.56 29.35
CA PRO A 4 -49.47 23.54 28.26
C PRO A 4 -48.84 22.15 28.20
N ILE A 5 -49.02 21.45 27.08
CA ILE A 5 -48.29 20.23 26.78
C ILE A 5 -46.84 20.67 26.54
N SER A 6 -45.95 20.27 27.44
CA SER A 6 -44.54 20.53 27.34
C SER A 6 -43.97 19.79 26.13
N THR A 7 -43.22 20.51 25.31
CA THR A 7 -42.56 20.06 24.08
C THR A 7 -41.12 19.51 24.25
N PRO A 8 -40.61 18.98 25.40
CA PRO A 8 -39.22 18.55 25.46
C PRO A 8 -39.01 17.09 25.02
N LEU A 9 -40.05 16.26 24.90
CA LEU A 9 -39.86 14.82 24.59
C LEU A 9 -39.62 14.52 23.10
N LEU A 10 -40.15 15.35 22.19
CA LEU A 10 -40.01 15.09 20.75
C LEU A 10 -38.58 15.46 20.26
N VAL A 11 -37.97 16.48 20.86
CA VAL A 11 -36.63 16.96 20.48
C VAL A 11 -35.53 16.01 20.97
N THR A 12 -35.70 15.37 22.13
CA THR A 12 -34.70 14.45 22.71
C THR A 12 -34.61 13.11 21.99
N LEU A 13 -35.67 12.66 21.32
CA LEU A 13 -35.69 11.41 20.54
C LEU A 13 -35.28 11.60 19.07
N LEU A 14 -35.51 12.78 18.49
CA LEU A 14 -35.22 13.03 17.08
C LEU A 14 -33.75 13.40 16.82
N LEU A 15 -33.08 14.07 17.77
CA LEU A 15 -31.68 14.48 17.60
C LEU A 15 -30.69 13.30 17.48
N PRO A 16 -30.77 12.23 18.31
CA PRO A 16 -29.89 11.07 18.19
C PRO A 16 -30.12 10.30 16.88
N LEU A 17 -31.37 10.22 16.42
CA LEU A 17 -31.73 9.55 15.17
C LEU A 17 -31.20 10.32 13.95
N LEU A 18 -31.28 11.66 13.98
CA LEU A 18 -30.71 12.52 12.95
C LEU A 18 -29.17 12.43 12.90
N LEU A 19 -28.50 12.36 14.06
CA LEU A 19 -27.05 12.13 14.15
C LEU A 19 -26.65 10.74 13.63
N LEU A 20 -27.46 9.70 13.88
CA LEU A 20 -27.27 8.36 13.33
C LEU A 20 -27.44 8.33 11.81
N LEU A 21 -28.46 9.03 11.27
CA LEU A 21 -28.69 9.15 9.84
C LEU A 21 -27.55 9.92 9.14
N LEU A 22 -27.12 11.04 9.72
CA LEU A 22 -25.97 11.82 9.21
C LEU A 22 -24.65 11.02 9.27
N GLY A 23 -24.45 10.23 10.34
CA GLY A 23 -23.29 9.35 10.48
C GLY A 23 -23.30 8.20 9.48
N ALA A 24 -24.47 7.61 9.21
CA ALA A 24 -24.65 6.55 8.21
C ALA A 24 -24.43 7.09 6.79
N GLU A 25 -24.92 8.29 6.47
CA GLU A 25 -24.65 8.94 5.19
C GLU A 25 -23.17 9.29 5.02
N HIS A 26 -22.49 9.78 6.06
CA HIS A 26 -21.06 10.05 5.99
C HIS A 26 -20.23 8.77 5.75
N GLN A 27 -20.58 7.67 6.41
CA GLN A 27 -19.95 6.36 6.15
C GLN A 27 -20.27 5.83 4.74
N LEU A 28 -21.51 6.00 4.27
CA LEU A 28 -21.93 5.57 2.94
C LEU A 28 -21.24 6.39 1.84
N VAL A 29 -21.10 7.70 2.01
CA VAL A 29 -20.42 8.61 1.08
C VAL A 29 -18.93 8.31 1.01
N GLN A 30 -18.26 8.10 2.16
CA GLN A 30 -16.86 7.64 2.21
C GLN A 30 -16.68 6.27 1.52
N SER A 31 -17.63 5.34 1.69
CA SER A 31 -17.60 4.04 1.01
C SER A 31 -17.82 4.14 -0.51
N ARG A 32 -18.65 5.10 -0.97
CA ARG A 32 -18.91 5.33 -2.39
C ARG A 32 -17.71 5.98 -3.08
N LEU A 33 -17.09 6.98 -2.44
CA LEU A 33 -15.87 7.62 -2.93
C LEU A 33 -14.71 6.64 -3.05
N THR A 34 -14.49 5.79 -2.05
CA THR A 34 -13.44 4.75 -2.12
C THR A 34 -13.73 3.73 -3.21
N LYS A 35 -14.99 3.29 -3.37
CA LYS A 35 -15.38 2.32 -4.40
C LYS A 35 -15.32 2.88 -5.82
N GLU A 36 -15.71 4.13 -6.05
CA GLU A 36 -15.61 4.78 -7.36
C GLU A 36 -14.17 5.09 -7.74
N ILE A 37 -13.33 5.53 -6.81
CA ILE A 37 -11.89 5.73 -7.05
C ILE A 37 -11.21 4.38 -7.33
N LEU A 38 -11.50 3.33 -6.55
CA LEU A 38 -11.00 1.99 -6.84
C LEU A 38 -11.51 1.45 -8.19
N SER A 39 -12.77 1.70 -8.54
CA SER A 39 -13.34 1.25 -9.82
C SER A 39 -12.82 2.04 -11.02
N THR A 40 -12.47 3.32 -10.85
CA THR A 40 -11.91 4.16 -11.92
C THR A 40 -10.40 3.97 -12.06
N SER A 41 -9.68 3.72 -10.96
CA SER A 41 -8.25 3.40 -10.97
C SER A 41 -7.94 1.93 -11.32
N PHE A 42 -8.86 0.99 -11.07
CA PHE A 42 -8.61 -0.45 -11.27
C PHE A 42 -9.66 -1.20 -12.12
N GLY A 43 -10.66 -0.50 -12.69
CA GLY A 43 -11.50 -1.01 -13.79
C GLY A 43 -12.42 -2.19 -13.45
N SER A 44 -13.73 -1.92 -13.37
CA SER A 44 -14.77 -2.96 -13.36
C SER A 44 -14.80 -3.72 -14.69
N SER A 45 -14.69 -5.05 -14.61
CA SER A 45 -14.85 -6.01 -15.69
C SER A 45 -16.18 -5.80 -16.44
N SER A 46 -16.10 -5.35 -17.70
CA SER A 46 -17.18 -5.55 -18.67
C SER A 46 -16.75 -6.67 -19.62
N SER A 47 -17.67 -7.60 -19.85
CA SER A 47 -17.50 -8.83 -20.61
C SER A 47 -17.42 -8.56 -22.12
N TYR A 48 -16.30 -8.00 -22.58
CA TYR A 48 -15.95 -7.91 -24.00
C TYR A 48 -14.47 -8.28 -24.18
N SER A 49 -14.22 -9.37 -24.93
CA SER A 49 -12.95 -9.85 -25.50
C SER A 49 -11.65 -9.49 -24.76
N ASN A 50 -11.20 -10.42 -23.92
CA ASN A 50 -10.09 -10.31 -22.98
C ASN A 50 -8.69 -10.51 -23.63
N LEU A 51 -8.36 -9.72 -24.64
CA LEU A 51 -7.00 -9.67 -25.22
C LEU A 51 -6.30 -8.31 -24.96
N ASP A 52 -7.01 -7.36 -24.34
CA ASP A 52 -6.53 -5.96 -24.17
C ASP A 52 -6.60 -5.45 -22.71
N GLN A 53 -6.98 -6.30 -21.75
CA GLN A 53 -6.89 -5.96 -20.31
C GLN A 53 -5.55 -6.43 -19.77
N GLY A 54 -4.63 -5.49 -19.57
CA GLY A 54 -3.38 -5.77 -18.86
C GLY A 54 -3.60 -6.16 -17.40
N THR A 55 -2.58 -6.74 -16.80
CA THR A 55 -2.55 -7.11 -15.39
C THR A 55 -2.13 -5.93 -14.52
N ASN A 56 -2.80 -5.73 -13.39
CA ASN A 56 -2.35 -4.79 -12.36
C ASN A 56 -1.38 -5.49 -11.41
N TRP A 57 -0.19 -4.91 -11.26
CA TRP A 57 0.88 -5.34 -10.38
C TRP A 57 1.09 -4.33 -9.26
N ALA A 58 1.58 -4.80 -8.11
CA ALA A 58 1.99 -3.93 -7.02
C ALA A 58 3.30 -4.38 -6.37
N VAL A 59 4.13 -3.42 -5.99
CA VAL A 59 5.30 -3.61 -5.12
C VAL A 59 5.09 -2.74 -3.89
N LEU A 60 5.02 -3.36 -2.71
CA LEU A 60 4.79 -2.68 -1.44
C LEU A 60 6.04 -2.83 -0.55
N VAL A 61 6.59 -1.73 -0.06
CA VAL A 61 7.89 -1.69 0.62
C VAL A 61 7.81 -0.93 1.93
N ALA A 62 8.19 -1.59 3.02
CA ALA A 62 8.50 -0.95 4.29
C ALA A 62 10.02 -1.00 4.47
N GLY A 63 10.68 0.15 4.38
CA GLY A 63 12.15 0.25 4.36
C GLY A 63 12.83 0.04 5.73
N SER A 64 12.06 -0.08 6.82
CA SER A 64 12.61 -0.20 8.17
C SER A 64 12.12 -1.39 8.97
N ARG A 65 12.84 -1.59 10.07
CA ARG A 65 12.61 -2.58 11.12
C ARG A 65 12.58 -1.94 12.50
N GLY A 66 12.24 -2.73 13.51
CA GLY A 66 12.14 -2.35 14.91
C GLY A 66 10.76 -1.80 15.27
N TYR A 67 10.33 -2.07 16.50
CA TYR A 67 8.96 -1.73 16.94
C TYR A 67 8.66 -0.23 16.93
N GLY A 68 9.65 0.63 17.14
CA GLY A 68 9.50 2.09 16.98
C GLY A 68 9.09 2.54 15.56
N ASN A 69 9.31 1.68 14.56
CA ASN A 69 8.93 1.88 13.16
C ASN A 69 7.66 1.12 12.75
N TYR A 70 6.86 0.66 13.72
CA TYR A 70 5.59 -0.05 13.52
C TYR A 70 4.75 0.46 12.34
N ARG A 71 4.63 1.79 12.24
CA ARG A 71 3.78 2.48 11.27
C ARG A 71 4.09 2.12 9.81
N HIS A 72 5.35 1.93 9.45
CA HIS A 72 5.74 1.67 8.05
C HIS A 72 5.27 0.29 7.58
N GLN A 73 5.42 -0.74 8.43
CA GLN A 73 4.89 -2.07 8.12
C GLN A 73 3.36 -2.10 8.23
N ALA A 74 2.76 -1.30 9.12
CA ALA A 74 1.30 -1.15 9.19
C ALA A 74 0.72 -0.50 7.91
N ASP A 75 1.41 0.47 7.34
CA ASP A 75 1.08 1.10 6.06
C ASP A 75 1.11 0.11 4.92
N VAL A 76 2.19 -0.65 4.78
CA VAL A 76 2.32 -1.71 3.76
C VAL A 76 1.23 -2.77 3.91
N CYS A 77 1.00 -3.25 5.13
CA CYS A 77 -0.07 -4.21 5.42
C CYS A 77 -1.43 -3.64 5.02
N HIS A 78 -1.71 -2.37 5.33
CA HIS A 78 -2.97 -1.73 4.98
C HIS A 78 -3.11 -1.54 3.46
N ALA A 79 -2.05 -1.12 2.76
CA ALA A 79 -2.03 -1.02 1.30
C ALA A 79 -2.36 -2.37 0.65
N TYR A 80 -1.79 -3.47 1.15
CA TYR A 80 -2.13 -4.82 0.71
C TYR A 80 -3.64 -5.10 0.86
N GLN A 81 -4.24 -4.78 2.02
CA GLN A 81 -5.68 -5.01 2.23
C GLN A 81 -6.55 -4.17 1.28
N VAL A 82 -6.11 -2.96 0.90
CA VAL A 82 -6.80 -2.13 -0.09
C VAL A 82 -6.74 -2.80 -1.47
N LEU A 83 -5.54 -3.18 -1.93
CA LEU A 83 -5.34 -3.81 -3.23
C LEU A 83 -6.06 -5.16 -3.35
N LYS A 84 -6.00 -6.00 -2.31
CA LYS A 84 -6.70 -7.28 -2.28
C LYS A 84 -8.21 -7.12 -2.34
N ARG A 85 -8.78 -6.16 -1.61
CA ARG A 85 -10.23 -5.83 -1.72
C ARG A 85 -10.58 -5.25 -3.09
N GLY A 86 -9.64 -4.56 -3.74
CA GLY A 86 -9.74 -4.08 -5.12
C GLY A 86 -9.64 -5.19 -6.18
N GLY A 87 -9.35 -6.43 -5.80
CA GLY A 87 -9.31 -7.59 -6.70
C GLY A 87 -7.93 -7.94 -7.25
N LEU A 88 -6.86 -7.25 -6.85
CA LEU A 88 -5.50 -7.71 -7.18
C LEU A 88 -5.21 -9.05 -6.48
N LYS A 89 -4.61 -9.96 -7.24
CA LYS A 89 -4.25 -11.29 -6.76
C LYS A 89 -2.89 -11.27 -6.06
N ASP A 90 -2.70 -12.15 -5.08
CA ASP A 90 -1.44 -12.25 -4.33
C ASP A 90 -0.23 -12.54 -5.24
N GLU A 91 -0.41 -13.25 -6.35
CA GLU A 91 0.64 -13.51 -7.35
C GLU A 91 1.20 -12.23 -8.00
N ASN A 92 0.43 -11.14 -7.98
CA ASN A 92 0.79 -9.85 -8.59
C ASN A 92 1.09 -8.75 -7.56
N ILE A 93 1.05 -9.07 -6.25
CA ILE A 93 1.44 -8.15 -5.18
C ILE A 93 2.71 -8.69 -4.54
N ILE A 94 3.80 -7.96 -4.70
CA ILE A 94 5.11 -8.26 -4.13
C ILE A 94 5.26 -7.44 -2.85
N VAL A 95 5.49 -8.10 -1.71
CA VAL A 95 5.60 -7.44 -0.40
C VAL A 95 7.02 -7.56 0.17
N PHE A 96 7.61 -6.41 0.43
CA PHE A 96 8.85 -6.20 1.18
C PHE A 96 8.50 -5.61 2.55
N MET A 97 8.68 -6.38 3.62
CA MET A 97 8.56 -5.88 4.99
C MET A 97 9.37 -6.74 5.94
N TYR A 98 10.05 -6.14 6.92
CA TYR A 98 11.01 -6.89 7.72
C TYR A 98 10.35 -8.00 8.57
N ASP A 99 9.05 -7.85 8.88
CA ASP A 99 8.19 -8.84 9.55
C ASP A 99 8.50 -9.07 11.04
N ASP A 100 9.05 -8.06 11.70
CA ASP A 100 9.42 -8.07 13.12
C ASP A 100 8.42 -7.34 14.03
N ILE A 101 7.22 -7.02 13.52
CA ILE A 101 6.20 -6.24 14.25
C ILE A 101 5.09 -7.10 14.85
N ALA A 102 4.51 -8.02 14.08
CA ALA A 102 3.31 -8.75 14.50
C ALA A 102 3.53 -9.59 15.77
N PHE A 103 4.74 -10.13 15.93
CA PHE A 103 5.12 -10.95 17.08
C PHE A 103 6.20 -10.30 17.95
N ASN A 104 6.55 -9.03 17.71
CA ASN A 104 7.49 -8.28 18.53
C ASN A 104 7.11 -8.35 20.01
N GLU A 105 8.06 -8.46 20.93
CA GLU A 105 7.82 -8.50 22.38
C GLU A 105 6.99 -7.32 22.89
N GLU A 106 7.19 -6.13 22.32
CA GLU A 106 6.47 -4.91 22.67
C GLU A 106 5.04 -4.85 22.11
N ASN A 107 4.69 -5.72 21.15
CA ASN A 107 3.34 -5.74 20.57
C ASN A 107 2.33 -6.30 21.59
N PRO A 108 1.35 -5.50 22.07
CA PRO A 108 0.36 -5.95 23.05
C PRO A 108 -0.68 -6.92 22.46
N LYS A 109 -0.77 -7.02 21.12
CA LYS A 109 -1.69 -7.91 20.40
C LYS A 109 -0.90 -8.76 19.40
N LYS A 110 -0.29 -9.84 19.89
CA LYS A 110 0.52 -10.77 19.07
C LYS A 110 -0.26 -11.27 17.85
N GLY A 111 0.42 -11.37 16.72
CA GLY A 111 -0.16 -11.75 15.43
C GLY A 111 -1.06 -10.69 14.78
N THR A 112 -1.09 -9.46 15.32
CA THR A 112 -1.92 -8.36 14.82
C THR A 112 -1.08 -7.13 14.53
N ILE A 113 -1.38 -6.48 13.40
CA ILE A 113 -0.97 -5.12 13.10
C ILE A 113 -2.23 -4.30 12.77
N ILE A 114 -2.39 -3.11 13.34
CA ILE A 114 -3.48 -2.19 13.02
C ILE A 114 -2.90 -0.92 12.40
N ASN A 115 -3.59 -0.30 11.44
CA ASN A 115 -3.15 0.99 10.86
C ASN A 115 -4.16 2.13 11.12
N SER A 116 -4.86 2.06 12.25
CA SER A 116 -5.69 3.15 12.80
C SER A 116 -6.11 2.78 14.23
N PRO A 117 -6.45 3.75 15.11
CA PRO A 117 -6.70 3.48 16.53
C PRO A 117 -7.76 2.41 16.83
N GLN A 118 -8.79 2.32 16.00
CA GLN A 118 -9.88 1.34 16.10
C GLN A 118 -9.94 0.44 14.85
N GLY A 119 -8.82 0.34 14.14
CA GLY A 119 -8.69 -0.41 12.90
C GLY A 119 -8.76 -1.91 13.09
N GLN A 120 -9.11 -2.60 12.01
CA GLN A 120 -9.02 -4.05 11.93
C GLN A 120 -7.55 -4.51 11.81
N ASN A 121 -7.31 -5.80 12.04
CA ASN A 121 -5.99 -6.40 11.78
C ASN A 121 -5.68 -6.35 10.28
N VAL A 122 -4.67 -5.58 9.89
CA VAL A 122 -4.20 -5.45 8.50
C VAL A 122 -3.10 -6.44 8.14
N TYR A 123 -2.51 -7.15 9.12
CA TYR A 123 -1.41 -8.10 8.91
C TYR A 123 -1.86 -9.42 8.26
N LYS A 124 -3.09 -9.85 8.55
CA LYS A 124 -3.58 -11.17 8.17
C LYS A 124 -3.60 -11.32 6.64
N GLY A 125 -2.95 -12.38 6.15
CA GLY A 125 -2.94 -12.74 4.73
C GLY A 125 -1.91 -11.98 3.89
N VAL A 126 -1.24 -10.96 4.43
CA VAL A 126 -0.18 -10.22 3.72
C VAL A 126 0.93 -11.20 3.32
N PRO A 127 1.30 -11.29 2.02
CA PRO A 127 2.42 -12.10 1.55
C PRO A 127 3.74 -11.75 2.27
N LYS A 128 4.63 -12.73 2.32
CA LYS A 128 5.96 -12.63 2.95
C LYS A 128 7.00 -12.88 1.87
N ASP A 129 7.02 -12.01 0.86
CA ASP A 129 7.83 -12.26 -0.33
C ASP A 129 9.31 -11.99 -0.07
N TYR A 130 9.61 -10.90 0.65
CA TYR A 130 10.95 -10.53 1.09
C TYR A 130 10.87 -9.95 2.51
N THR A 131 11.43 -10.68 3.47
CA THR A 131 11.35 -10.36 4.90
C THR A 131 12.71 -10.52 5.57
N GLY A 132 12.91 -9.91 6.74
CA GLY A 132 14.21 -9.98 7.42
C GLY A 132 15.35 -9.56 6.50
N ASP A 133 16.38 -10.40 6.45
CA ASP A 133 17.60 -10.15 5.67
C ASP A 133 17.39 -10.27 4.14
N ASP A 134 16.25 -10.79 3.68
CA ASP A 134 15.91 -10.82 2.26
C ASP A 134 15.37 -9.47 1.75
N LEU A 135 15.07 -8.53 2.67
CA LEU A 135 14.61 -7.18 2.35
C LEU A 135 15.82 -6.29 1.99
N THR A 136 16.35 -6.49 0.79
CA THR A 136 17.54 -5.77 0.29
C THR A 136 17.22 -4.88 -0.91
N THR A 137 18.04 -3.85 -1.14
CA THR A 137 17.96 -3.00 -2.34
C THR A 137 18.15 -3.81 -3.61
N ASN A 138 19.07 -4.80 -3.61
CA ASN A 138 19.24 -5.70 -4.74
C ASN A 138 17.96 -6.46 -5.09
N ASN A 139 17.29 -7.06 -4.09
CA ASN A 139 16.04 -7.79 -4.32
C ASN A 139 14.91 -6.86 -4.76
N LEU A 140 14.83 -5.64 -4.20
CA LEU A 140 13.85 -4.65 -4.61
C LEU A 140 14.02 -4.25 -6.08
N VAL A 141 15.23 -3.91 -6.49
CA VAL A 141 15.56 -3.57 -7.88
C VAL A 141 15.26 -4.75 -8.81
N ALA A 142 15.72 -5.95 -8.46
CA ALA A 142 15.47 -7.16 -9.25
C ALA A 142 13.97 -7.47 -9.37
N ALA A 143 13.19 -7.29 -8.30
CA ALA A 143 11.75 -7.48 -8.32
C ALA A 143 11.03 -6.48 -9.24
N ILE A 144 11.36 -5.19 -9.16
CA ILE A 144 10.80 -4.15 -10.04
C ILE A 144 11.12 -4.46 -11.52
N LEU A 145 12.36 -4.88 -11.79
CA LEU A 145 12.82 -5.22 -13.15
C LEU A 145 12.26 -6.55 -13.67
N GLY A 146 11.60 -7.37 -12.84
CA GLY A 146 11.17 -8.71 -13.24
C GLY A 146 12.33 -9.71 -13.38
N ASN A 147 13.51 -9.40 -12.84
CA ASN A 147 14.71 -10.22 -12.97
C ASN A 147 14.81 -11.25 -11.85
N LYS A 148 14.12 -12.38 -12.01
CA LYS A 148 14.13 -13.48 -11.02
C LYS A 148 15.53 -14.07 -10.77
N THR A 149 16.43 -14.02 -11.76
CA THR A 149 17.78 -14.59 -11.60
C THR A 149 18.71 -13.75 -10.72
N ALA A 150 18.39 -12.47 -10.52
CA ALA A 150 19.14 -11.57 -9.64
C ALA A 150 18.62 -11.56 -8.19
N ILE A 151 17.54 -12.30 -7.90
CA ILE A 151 17.00 -12.45 -6.55
C ILE A 151 17.87 -13.40 -5.73
N THR A 152 18.16 -13.00 -4.51
CA THR A 152 18.82 -13.83 -3.48
C THR A 152 17.89 -13.95 -2.28
N GLY A 153 17.46 -15.17 -1.96
CA GLY A 153 16.50 -15.40 -0.87
C GLY A 153 15.06 -15.01 -1.22
N GLY A 154 14.20 -14.98 -0.21
CA GLY A 154 12.78 -14.67 -0.36
C GLY A 154 11.99 -15.68 -1.23
N SER A 155 10.79 -15.27 -1.61
CA SER A 155 9.86 -16.08 -2.43
C SER A 155 10.28 -16.18 -3.91
N GLY A 156 11.15 -15.28 -4.38
CA GLY A 156 11.46 -15.12 -5.81
C GLY A 156 10.34 -14.51 -6.64
N LYS A 157 9.30 -13.94 -6.02
CA LYS A 157 8.23 -13.22 -6.73
C LYS A 157 8.75 -11.88 -7.26
N VAL A 158 8.52 -11.60 -8.53
CA VAL A 158 8.97 -10.39 -9.22
C VAL A 158 7.85 -9.84 -10.10
N VAL A 159 7.96 -8.58 -10.53
CA VAL A 159 7.02 -7.95 -11.46
C VAL A 159 7.27 -8.44 -12.89
N ASN A 160 6.79 -9.65 -13.19
CA ASN A 160 6.90 -10.27 -14.51
C ASN A 160 5.78 -9.77 -15.45
N SER A 161 5.76 -8.46 -15.66
CA SER A 161 4.71 -7.73 -16.37
C SER A 161 4.91 -7.65 -17.89
N GLY A 162 3.82 -7.50 -18.63
CA GLY A 162 3.79 -7.23 -20.07
C GLY A 162 3.52 -5.76 -20.43
N SER A 163 3.57 -5.42 -21.72
CA SER A 163 3.44 -4.04 -22.21
C SER A 163 2.08 -3.38 -21.94
N ASN A 164 1.03 -4.16 -21.71
CA ASN A 164 -0.31 -3.66 -21.41
C ASN A 164 -0.58 -3.50 -19.91
N ASP A 165 0.34 -3.96 -19.05
CA ASP A 165 0.16 -4.05 -17.62
C ASP A 165 0.34 -2.70 -16.90
N HIS A 166 -0.22 -2.59 -15.71
CA HIS A 166 -0.09 -1.42 -14.85
C HIS A 166 0.67 -1.77 -13.59
N ILE A 167 1.57 -0.90 -13.14
CA ILE A 167 2.39 -1.14 -11.94
C ILE A 167 2.11 -0.05 -10.91
N PHE A 168 1.83 -0.45 -9.68
CA PHE A 168 1.78 0.42 -8.52
C PHE A 168 2.96 0.14 -7.59
N ILE A 169 3.77 1.14 -7.28
CA ILE A 169 4.84 1.02 -6.29
C ILE A 169 4.46 1.89 -5.09
N TYR A 170 4.48 1.30 -3.90
CA TYR A 170 4.31 2.03 -2.65
C TYR A 170 5.47 1.77 -1.71
N TYR A 171 6.13 2.84 -1.30
CA TYR A 171 7.20 2.83 -0.32
C TYR A 171 6.77 3.65 0.91
N SER A 172 6.99 3.11 2.12
CA SER A 172 6.82 3.81 3.39
C SER A 172 8.02 3.57 4.29
N ASP A 173 8.79 4.62 4.59
CA ASP A 173 9.85 4.59 5.60
C ASP A 173 10.39 5.99 5.96
N HIS A 174 11.60 6.05 6.53
CA HIS A 174 12.44 7.23 6.60
C HIS A 174 13.07 7.55 5.24
N GLY A 175 13.56 8.78 5.15
CA GLY A 175 14.27 9.27 3.99
C GLY A 175 15.19 10.43 4.36
N SER A 176 16.03 10.80 3.43
CA SER A 176 17.01 11.87 3.52
C SER A 176 17.23 12.43 2.11
N PRO A 177 17.95 13.56 1.94
CA PRO A 177 18.17 14.12 0.61
C PRO A 177 18.74 13.09 -0.38
N GLY A 178 17.93 12.68 -1.35
CA GLY A 178 18.29 11.71 -2.38
C GLY A 178 18.42 10.26 -1.92
N VAL A 179 17.88 9.89 -0.74
CA VAL A 179 18.02 8.54 -0.16
C VAL A 179 16.72 8.07 0.48
N LEU A 180 16.34 6.83 0.20
CA LEU A 180 15.31 6.07 0.90
C LEU A 180 15.97 4.97 1.73
N THR A 181 15.64 4.87 3.01
CA THR A 181 16.32 3.92 3.91
C THR A 181 15.92 2.47 3.66
N MET A 182 16.84 1.55 3.94
CA MET A 182 16.59 0.11 3.89
C MET A 182 17.08 -0.53 5.19
N PRO A 183 16.58 -1.73 5.58
CA PRO A 183 16.82 -2.25 6.92
C PRO A 183 18.23 -2.83 7.11
N GLY A 184 18.97 -3.07 6.01
CA GLY A 184 20.35 -3.52 6.01
C GLY A 184 21.34 -2.38 6.19
N ASP A 185 22.43 -2.63 6.92
CA ASP A 185 23.49 -1.65 7.10
C ASP A 185 24.13 -1.31 5.74
N ASP A 186 24.23 -0.02 5.42
CA ASP A 186 24.76 0.51 4.15
C ASP A 186 24.04 0.02 2.86
N ASP A 187 22.78 -0.42 2.95
CA ASP A 187 21.98 -0.93 1.81
C ASP A 187 20.88 0.05 1.37
N ASP A 188 21.00 1.34 1.68
CA ASP A 188 20.00 2.34 1.34
C ASP A 188 19.74 2.45 -0.17
N LEU A 189 18.50 2.77 -0.54
CA LEU A 189 18.10 3.01 -1.91
C LEU A 189 18.35 4.47 -2.29
N TYR A 190 19.45 4.71 -3.00
CA TYR A 190 19.77 6.03 -3.54
C TYR A 190 18.84 6.41 -4.71
N ALA A 191 18.45 7.68 -4.77
CA ALA A 191 17.57 8.23 -5.79
C ALA A 191 18.05 7.93 -7.22
N LYS A 192 19.36 8.05 -7.47
CA LYS A 192 19.93 7.77 -8.80
C LYS A 192 19.74 6.30 -9.22
N ASP A 193 19.87 5.37 -8.29
CA ASP A 193 19.70 3.94 -8.57
C ASP A 193 18.23 3.58 -8.72
N PHE A 194 17.34 4.20 -7.95
CA PHE A 194 15.91 4.04 -8.13
C PHE A 194 15.47 4.57 -9.51
N ILE A 195 15.86 5.79 -9.88
CA ILE A 195 15.53 6.39 -11.18
C ILE A 195 16.15 5.59 -12.33
N LYS A 196 17.38 5.08 -12.18
CA LYS A 196 17.99 4.17 -13.16
C LYS A 196 17.15 2.90 -13.33
N THR A 197 16.68 2.31 -12.23
CA THR A 197 15.79 1.14 -12.26
C THR A 197 14.50 1.44 -13.02
N LEU A 198 13.86 2.59 -12.78
CA LEU A 198 12.65 3.00 -13.49
C LEU A 198 12.90 3.23 -14.99
N LYS A 199 14.03 3.84 -15.36
CA LYS A 199 14.43 4.02 -16.77
C LYS A 199 14.65 2.68 -17.46
N THR A 200 15.37 1.75 -16.84
CA THR A 200 15.56 0.40 -17.37
C THR A 200 14.22 -0.35 -17.50
N LYS A 201 13.31 -0.21 -16.52
CA LYS A 201 11.96 -0.79 -16.61
C LYS A 201 11.18 -0.18 -17.78
N HIS A 202 11.28 1.15 -18.00
CA HIS A 202 10.64 1.84 -19.13
C HIS A 202 11.19 1.37 -20.48
N GLU A 203 12.52 1.35 -20.63
CA GLU A 203 13.22 0.90 -21.84
C GLU A 203 12.87 -0.55 -22.22
N SER A 204 12.57 -1.39 -21.23
CA SER A 204 12.13 -2.77 -21.49
C SER A 204 10.72 -2.88 -22.10
N GLY A 205 9.91 -1.81 -22.06
CA GLY A 205 8.55 -1.81 -22.62
C GLY A 205 7.58 -2.76 -21.89
N THR A 206 7.86 -3.10 -20.62
CA THR A 206 7.10 -4.12 -19.87
C THR A 206 6.02 -3.55 -18.95
N TYR A 207 5.47 -2.37 -19.26
CA TYR A 207 4.27 -1.82 -18.63
C TYR A 207 3.67 -0.70 -19.50
N LYS A 208 2.37 -0.45 -19.33
CA LYS A 208 1.60 0.62 -19.97
C LYS A 208 1.67 1.92 -19.18
N SER A 209 1.46 1.84 -17.86
CA SER A 209 1.63 2.98 -16.95
C SER A 209 2.07 2.52 -15.56
N MET A 210 2.75 3.40 -14.85
CA MET A 210 3.25 3.16 -13.50
C MET A 210 2.86 4.33 -12.59
N ALA A 211 2.38 4.02 -11.39
CA ALA A 211 2.13 4.98 -10.33
C ALA A 211 3.05 4.65 -9.14
N ILE A 212 3.68 5.69 -8.55
CA ILE A 212 4.64 5.53 -7.47
C ILE A 212 4.26 6.47 -6.33
N TYR A 213 3.98 5.91 -5.15
CA TYR A 213 3.76 6.65 -3.92
C TYR A 213 4.92 6.42 -2.96
N VAL A 214 5.45 7.49 -2.39
CA VAL A 214 6.58 7.47 -1.44
C VAL A 214 6.19 8.27 -0.21
N GLU A 215 6.05 7.58 0.91
CA GLU A 215 5.97 8.14 2.25
C GLU A 215 7.37 8.12 2.87
N ALA A 216 8.03 9.28 2.88
CA ALA A 216 9.33 9.46 3.51
C ALA A 216 9.63 10.95 3.73
N CYS A 217 10.51 11.24 4.70
CA CYS A 217 11.15 12.55 4.78
C CYS A 217 11.88 12.85 3.46
N GLU A 218 11.75 14.07 2.95
CA GLU A 218 12.42 14.52 1.73
C GLU A 218 12.12 13.70 0.46
N ALA A 219 10.98 12.99 0.41
CA ALA A 219 10.61 12.13 -0.73
C ALA A 219 10.63 12.83 -2.09
N GLY A 220 10.38 14.15 -2.15
CA GLY A 220 10.51 14.93 -3.39
C GLY A 220 11.91 14.87 -4.01
N SER A 221 12.95 14.83 -3.18
CA SER A 221 14.36 14.77 -3.61
C SER A 221 14.74 13.47 -4.32
N ILE A 222 13.91 12.42 -4.20
CA ILE A 222 14.09 11.16 -4.92
C ILE A 222 13.83 11.34 -6.42
N PHE A 223 12.97 12.29 -6.80
CA PHE A 223 12.50 12.47 -8.17
C PHE A 223 12.93 13.80 -8.79
N GLU A 224 13.01 14.87 -7.99
CA GLU A 224 13.26 16.23 -8.47
C GLU A 224 14.56 16.33 -9.28
N GLY A 225 14.44 16.77 -10.54
CA GLY A 225 15.58 16.90 -11.47
C GLY A 225 16.18 15.58 -11.96
N LEU A 226 15.61 14.42 -11.58
CA LEU A 226 16.10 13.09 -11.97
C LEU A 226 15.10 12.31 -12.83
N LEU A 227 13.82 12.34 -12.45
CA LEU A 227 12.74 11.68 -13.19
C LEU A 227 12.35 12.53 -14.42
N PRO A 228 12.43 12.00 -15.66
CA PRO A 228 12.17 12.76 -16.89
C PRO A 228 10.71 13.17 -17.11
#